data_AF-A0A1B8DBE6-F1
#
_entry.id   AF-A0A1B8DBE6-F1
#
_cell.length_a   1.000
_cell.length_b   1.000
_cell.length_c   1.000
_cell.angle_alpha   90.00
_cell.angle_beta   90.00
_cell.angle_gamma   90.00
#
_symmetry.space_group_name_H-M   'P 1'
#
loop_
_entity.id
_entity.type
_entity.pdbx_description
1 polymer ?
#
loop_
_entity_poly.entity_id
_entity_poly.type
_entity_poly.pdbx_seq_one_letter_code
_entity_poly.pdbx_strand_id
1 'polypeptide(L)'
;MESSTQPGQLSWRLSAHPITLLWFLGFRISSLLVYLFGLLFTSNFVLIFIITILLLAADFYYLKNIAGRRLVGLRWWNEVDVSTGDSQWVFESADPATKVVNATDSRFFWLAMYAQPFIALVLTITNTLAFSRCDKFSHASNLAGSALYSGGLARNLAGGMMSRFLGGRS
;
A
#
# COMPACT_ATOMS: atom_id res chain seq x y z
N MET A 1 31.50 -26.20 20.34
CA MET A 1 30.02 -26.29 20.24
C MET A 1 29.64 -25.75 18.87
N GLU A 2 29.68 -26.63 17.85
CA GLU A 2 29.11 -26.35 16.54
C GLU A 2 27.62 -26.04 16.71
N SER A 3 27.21 -24.80 16.44
CA SER A 3 25.80 -24.46 16.28
C SER A 3 25.35 -24.96 14.90
N SER A 4 24.83 -26.18 14.84
CA SER A 4 24.17 -26.73 13.67
C SER A 4 22.93 -25.88 13.33
N THR A 5 23.09 -24.93 12.42
CA THR A 5 22.01 -24.08 11.89
C THR A 5 20.96 -24.96 11.23
N GLN A 6 19.82 -25.19 11.90
CA GLN A 6 18.70 -25.89 11.28
C GLN A 6 18.09 -25.02 10.16
N PRO A 7 17.92 -25.56 8.94
CA PRO A 7 17.31 -24.85 7.82
C PRO A 7 15.79 -24.74 8.05
N GLY A 8 15.36 -23.83 8.91
CA GLY A 8 13.93 -23.70 9.23
C GLY A 8 13.57 -22.64 10.27
N GLN A 9 14.49 -22.16 11.10
CA GLN A 9 14.16 -21.14 12.11
C GLN A 9 14.27 -19.71 11.59
N LEU A 10 13.11 -19.05 11.44
CA LEU A 10 12.93 -17.63 11.15
C LEU A 10 13.10 -16.82 12.45
N SER A 11 14.34 -16.63 12.90
CA SER A 11 14.64 -15.78 14.05
C SER A 11 15.39 -14.53 13.61
N TRP A 12 14.86 -13.35 13.97
CA TRP A 12 15.48 -12.03 13.74
C TRP A 12 16.91 -11.93 14.31
N ARG A 13 17.23 -12.74 15.33
CA ARG A 13 18.56 -12.90 15.92
C ARG A 13 19.59 -13.58 15.01
N LEU A 14 19.15 -14.27 13.95
CA LEU A 14 20.01 -14.92 12.94
C LEU A 14 20.26 -14.05 11.70
N SER A 15 19.75 -12.81 11.65
CA SER A 15 20.03 -11.88 10.56
C SER A 15 21.47 -11.35 10.70
N ALA A 16 22.28 -11.45 9.64
CA ALA A 16 23.67 -11.02 9.65
C ALA A 16 23.80 -9.48 9.63
N HIS A 17 22.75 -8.76 9.23
CA HIS A 17 22.74 -7.30 9.15
C HIS A 17 21.44 -6.69 9.69
N PRO A 18 21.25 -6.68 11.03
CA PRO A 18 20.03 -6.17 11.68
C PRO A 18 19.81 -4.66 11.44
N ILE A 19 20.88 -3.90 11.23
CA ILE A 19 20.83 -2.45 10.97
C ILE A 19 20.21 -2.13 9.61
N THR A 20 20.53 -2.89 8.55
CA THR A 20 19.90 -2.73 7.23
C THR A 20 18.42 -3.06 7.28
N LEU A 21 18.00 -4.05 8.07
CA LEU A 21 16.60 -4.43 8.25
C LEU A 21 15.80 -3.36 9.02
N LEU A 22 16.40 -2.79 10.07
CA LEU A 22 15.82 -1.69 10.85
C LEU A 22 15.65 -0.42 10.02
N TRP A 23 16.68 -0.04 9.27
CA TRP A 23 16.63 1.14 8.39
C TRP A 23 15.63 0.98 7.26
N PHE A 24 15.52 -0.24 6.75
CA PHE A 24 14.58 -0.63 5.71
C PHE A 24 13.13 -0.62 6.18
N LEU A 25 12.83 -1.10 7.39
CA LEU A 25 11.48 -0.96 7.97
C LEU A 25 11.17 0.49 8.35
N GLY A 26 12.18 1.23 8.85
CA GLY A 26 12.05 2.60 9.32
C GLY A 26 11.69 3.59 8.21
N PHE A 27 12.42 3.59 7.09
CA PHE A 27 12.10 4.49 5.97
C PHE A 27 10.72 4.24 5.37
N ARG A 28 10.31 2.98 5.38
CA ARG A 28 9.05 2.52 4.83
C ARG A 28 7.83 2.87 5.69
N ILE A 29 8.00 2.86 7.01
CA ILE A 29 7.02 3.40 7.94
C ILE A 29 7.00 4.93 7.84
N SER A 30 8.16 5.57 7.69
CA SER A 30 8.27 7.03 7.58
C SER A 30 7.53 7.62 6.38
N SER A 31 7.55 6.99 5.19
CA SER A 31 6.79 7.53 4.04
C SER A 31 5.28 7.50 4.28
N LEU A 32 4.80 6.46 4.97
CA LEU A 32 3.40 6.29 5.37
C LEU A 32 3.02 7.32 6.45
N LEU A 33 3.90 7.56 7.42
CA LEU A 33 3.71 8.57 8.46
C LEU A 33 3.71 9.98 7.88
N VAL A 34 4.60 10.32 6.95
CA VAL A 34 4.62 11.64 6.29
C VAL A 34 3.35 11.87 5.48
N TYR A 35 2.83 10.82 4.82
CA TYR A 35 1.56 10.92 4.12
C TYR A 35 0.36 11.13 5.07
N LEU A 36 0.26 10.32 6.14
CA LEU A 36 -0.83 10.40 7.12
C LEU A 36 -0.79 11.67 7.99
N PHE A 37 0.38 12.01 8.55
CA PHE A 37 0.55 13.19 9.40
C PHE A 37 0.68 14.48 8.59
N GLY A 38 1.21 14.43 7.36
CA GLY A 38 1.22 15.57 6.45
C GLY A 38 -0.20 16.05 6.13
N LEU A 39 -1.12 15.11 5.86
CA LEU A 39 -2.55 15.40 5.66
C LEU A 39 -3.24 15.99 6.90
N LEU A 40 -2.72 15.70 8.10
CA LEU A 40 -3.31 16.12 9.37
C LEU A 40 -2.81 17.50 9.84
N PHE A 41 -1.57 17.88 9.50
CA PHE A 41 -0.92 19.09 10.01
C PHE A 41 -0.63 20.16 8.94
N THR A 42 -0.71 19.86 7.64
CA THR A 42 -0.34 20.80 6.57
C THR A 42 -1.36 20.80 5.44
N SER A 43 -1.83 21.99 5.06
CA SER A 43 -2.73 22.22 3.92
C SER A 43 -2.03 22.23 2.55
N ASN A 44 -0.70 22.21 2.52
CA ASN A 44 0.11 22.20 1.29
C ASN A 44 0.32 20.76 0.77
N PHE A 45 -0.70 20.20 0.13
CA PHE A 45 -0.67 18.85 -0.47
C PHE A 45 0.50 18.64 -1.43
N VAL A 46 0.88 19.67 -2.18
CA VAL A 46 1.97 19.60 -3.17
C VAL A 46 3.32 19.32 -2.50
N LEU A 47 3.59 19.93 -1.35
CA LEU A 47 4.85 19.76 -0.62
C LEU A 47 4.95 18.33 -0.07
N ILE A 48 3.87 17.82 0.53
CA ILE A 48 3.80 16.44 1.07
C ILE A 48 4.01 15.43 -0.07
N PHE A 49 3.38 15.68 -1.22
CA PHE A 49 3.54 14.83 -2.41
C PHE A 49 4.99 14.77 -2.90
N ILE A 50 5.65 15.92 -3.05
CA ILE A 50 7.06 15.99 -3.49
C ILE A 50 7.97 15.23 -2.51
N ILE A 51 7.82 15.49 -1.21
CA ILE A 51 8.62 14.81 -0.17
C ILE A 51 8.38 13.29 -0.20
N THR A 52 7.14 12.85 -0.38
CA THR A 52 6.79 11.42 -0.46
C THR A 52 7.45 10.74 -1.66
N ILE A 53 7.45 11.39 -2.83
CA ILE A 53 8.12 10.86 -4.02
C ILE A 53 9.63 10.76 -3.81
N LEU A 54 10.26 11.79 -3.23
CA LEU A 54 11.70 11.79 -2.97
C LEU A 54 12.11 10.68 -1.99
N LEU A 55 11.32 10.47 -0.93
CA LEU A 55 11.51 9.36 0.02
C LEU A 55 11.37 8.00 -0.68
N LEU A 56 10.39 7.83 -1.57
CA LEU A 56 10.19 6.59 -2.32
C LEU A 56 11.35 6.31 -3.30
N ALA A 57 11.86 7.35 -3.96
CA ALA A 57 13.02 7.25 -4.85
C ALA A 57 14.30 6.87 -4.08
N ALA A 58 14.50 7.45 -2.89
CA ALA A 58 15.60 7.10 -2.00
C ALA A 58 15.49 5.65 -1.50
N ASP A 59 14.29 5.20 -1.11
CA ASP A 59 14.01 3.81 -0.72
C ASP A 59 14.34 2.85 -1.86
N PHE A 60 13.87 3.16 -3.08
CA PHE A 60 14.18 2.38 -4.28
C PHE A 60 15.69 2.32 -4.57
N TYR A 61 16.41 3.44 -4.46
CA TYR A 61 17.84 3.48 -4.67
C TYR A 61 18.59 2.61 -3.64
N TYR A 62 18.22 2.72 -2.37
CA TYR A 62 18.81 1.94 -1.29
C TYR A 62 18.58 0.44 -1.49
N LEU A 63 17.35 0.05 -1.81
CA LEU A 63 16.99 -1.32 -2.10
C LEU A 63 17.77 -1.89 -3.28
N LYS A 64 17.78 -1.16 -4.39
CA LYS A 64 18.38 -1.60 -5.65
C LYS A 64 19.89 -1.72 -5.54
N ASN A 65 20.58 -0.76 -4.90
CA ASN A 65 22.05 -0.68 -4.95
C ASN A 65 22.74 -1.21 -3.69
N ILE A 66 22.17 -1.02 -2.50
CA ILE A 66 22.81 -1.40 -1.23
C ILE A 66 22.24 -2.73 -0.74
N ALA A 67 20.92 -2.82 -0.57
CA ALA A 67 20.28 -4.01 -0.03
C ALA A 67 20.44 -5.22 -0.96
N GLY A 68 20.24 -5.06 -2.28
CA GLY A 68 20.42 -6.13 -3.26
C GLY A 68 21.82 -6.75 -3.25
N ARG A 69 22.87 -5.93 -3.19
CA ARG A 69 24.26 -6.40 -3.14
C ARG A 69 24.62 -7.05 -1.81
N ARG A 70 24.15 -6.49 -0.69
CA ARG A 70 24.50 -6.97 0.65
C ARG A 70 23.69 -8.22 1.04
N LEU A 71 22.38 -8.22 0.85
CA LEU A 71 21.46 -9.25 1.35
C LEU A 71 21.31 -10.43 0.39
N VAL A 72 21.31 -10.21 -0.93
CA VAL A 72 21.09 -11.28 -1.92
C VAL A 72 22.35 -11.54 -2.75
N GLY A 73 23.25 -10.56 -2.87
CA GLY A 73 24.46 -10.70 -3.68
C GLY A 73 24.18 -10.75 -5.17
N LEU A 74 23.03 -10.22 -5.61
CA LEU A 74 22.67 -10.12 -7.01
C LEU A 74 22.92 -8.69 -7.50
N ARG A 75 23.47 -8.56 -8.70
CA ARG A 75 23.75 -7.28 -9.33
C ARG A 75 23.37 -7.34 -10.81
N TRP A 76 22.64 -6.34 -11.26
CA TRP A 76 22.30 -6.17 -12.67
C TRP A 76 22.58 -4.72 -13.08
N TRP A 77 23.19 -4.56 -14.26
CA TRP A 77 23.44 -3.27 -14.87
C TRP A 77 23.42 -3.41 -16.39
N ASN A 78 23.24 -2.28 -17.07
CA ASN A 78 23.30 -2.21 -18.51
C ASN A 78 24.69 -1.68 -18.89
N GLU A 79 25.41 -2.43 -19.70
CA GLU A 79 26.62 -1.96 -20.37
C GLU A 79 26.23 -1.61 -21.80
N VAL A 80 26.51 -0.38 -22.21
CA VAL A 80 26.33 0.04 -23.60
C VAL A 80 27.71 -0.01 -24.24
N ASP A 81 27.84 -0.82 -25.29
CA ASP A 81 29.05 -0.83 -26.09
C ASP A 81 29.16 0.50 -26.84
N VAL A 82 30.21 1.26 -26.55
CA VAL A 82 30.41 2.62 -27.06
C VAL A 82 30.65 2.61 -28.58
N SER A 83 31.06 1.48 -29.14
CA SER A 83 31.43 1.35 -30.56
C SER A 83 30.27 0.86 -31.44
N THR A 84 29.43 -0.03 -30.93
CA THR A 84 28.28 -0.60 -31.66
C THR A 84 26.94 0.00 -31.24
N GLY A 85 26.90 0.70 -30.09
CA GLY A 85 25.66 1.23 -29.52
C GLY A 85 24.73 0.16 -28.95
N ASP A 86 25.18 -1.10 -28.90
CA ASP A 86 24.36 -2.22 -28.46
C ASP A 86 24.32 -2.29 -26.93
N SER A 87 23.14 -2.58 -26.38
CA SER A 87 22.90 -2.56 -24.94
C SER A 87 22.89 -3.98 -24.37
N GLN A 88 23.91 -4.34 -23.61
CA GLN A 88 24.05 -5.65 -22.98
C GLN A 88 23.63 -5.58 -21.51
N TRP A 89 22.71 -6.45 -21.11
CA TRP A 89 22.28 -6.57 -19.72
C TRP A 89 23.11 -7.64 -19.01
N VAL A 90 24.01 -7.19 -18.13
CA VAL A 90 24.91 -8.07 -17.39
C VAL A 90 24.31 -8.39 -16.03
N PHE A 91 24.23 -9.69 -15.72
CA PHE A 91 23.75 -10.20 -14.43
C PHE A 91 24.88 -10.95 -13.72
N GLU A 92 25.21 -10.50 -12.51
CA GLU A 92 26.14 -11.18 -11.60
C GLU A 92 25.39 -11.73 -10.39
N SER A 93 25.67 -13.00 -10.07
CA SER A 93 25.33 -13.63 -8.80
C SER A 93 26.59 -13.88 -7.99
N ALA A 94 26.55 -13.61 -6.68
CA ALA A 94 27.64 -13.97 -5.79
C ALA A 94 27.94 -15.49 -5.86
N ASP A 95 29.22 -15.83 -6.07
CA ASP A 95 29.69 -17.21 -6.11
C ASP A 95 29.56 -17.85 -4.70
N PRO A 96 28.90 -19.02 -4.58
CA PRO A 96 28.76 -19.74 -3.31
C PRO A 96 30.08 -19.99 -2.58
N ALA A 97 31.21 -20.08 -3.30
CA ALA A 97 32.52 -20.32 -2.72
C ALA A 97 33.14 -19.09 -2.02
N THR A 98 32.75 -17.87 -2.41
CA THR A 98 33.32 -16.61 -1.86
C THR A 98 32.41 -15.94 -0.85
N LYS A 99 31.09 -16.12 -0.93
CA LYS A 99 30.14 -15.49 0.00
C LYS A 99 28.94 -16.40 0.29
N VAL A 100 28.87 -16.93 1.51
CA VAL A 100 27.67 -17.63 2.00
C VAL A 100 26.59 -16.59 2.28
N VAL A 101 25.59 -16.51 1.39
CA VAL A 101 24.42 -15.64 1.58
C VAL A 101 23.51 -16.26 2.63
N ASN A 102 23.22 -15.50 3.68
CA ASN A 102 22.31 -15.94 4.73
C ASN A 102 20.88 -16.08 4.17
N ALA A 103 20.30 -17.29 4.26
CA ALA A 103 18.98 -17.59 3.70
C ALA A 103 17.87 -16.74 4.32
N THR A 104 18.02 -16.36 5.59
CA THR A 104 17.08 -15.49 6.32
C THR A 104 17.02 -14.09 5.70
N ASP A 105 18.17 -13.50 5.39
CA ASP A 105 18.25 -12.12 4.87
C ASP A 105 17.70 -12.02 3.43
N SER A 106 17.98 -13.04 2.60
CA SER A 106 17.40 -13.15 1.26
C SER A 106 15.87 -13.27 1.31
N ARG A 107 15.31 -14.10 2.21
CA ARG A 107 13.86 -14.25 2.37
C ARG A 107 13.19 -12.96 2.79
N PHE A 108 13.74 -12.23 3.75
CA PHE A 108 13.20 -10.94 4.18
C PHE A 108 13.23 -9.89 3.06
N PHE A 109 14.31 -9.85 2.28
CA PHE A 109 14.41 -8.97 1.13
C PHE A 109 13.29 -9.22 0.11
N TRP A 110 13.09 -10.48 -0.31
CA TRP A 110 12.04 -10.83 -1.26
C TRP A 110 10.64 -10.57 -0.68
N LEU A 111 10.39 -11.01 0.56
CA LEU A 111 9.11 -10.81 1.23
C LEU A 111 8.75 -9.33 1.29
N ALA A 112 9.72 -8.48 1.58
CA ALA A 112 9.46 -7.07 1.66
C ALA A 112 9.28 -6.40 0.30
N MET A 113 9.94 -6.85 -0.77
CA MET A 113 9.63 -6.39 -2.13
C MET A 113 8.18 -6.66 -2.51
N TYR A 114 7.64 -7.82 -2.15
CA TYR A 114 6.25 -8.18 -2.44
C TYR A 114 5.24 -7.56 -1.47
N ALA A 115 5.60 -7.37 -0.20
CA ALA A 115 4.69 -6.82 0.80
C ALA A 115 4.26 -5.37 0.49
N GLN A 116 5.13 -4.56 -0.14
CA GLN A 116 4.82 -3.15 -0.42
C GLN A 116 3.66 -2.99 -1.43
N PRO A 117 3.75 -3.55 -2.65
CA PRO A 117 2.66 -3.46 -3.61
C PRO A 117 1.41 -4.18 -3.09
N PHE A 118 1.57 -5.24 -2.30
CA PHE A 118 0.43 -5.95 -1.71
C PHE A 118 -0.36 -5.07 -0.72
N ILE A 119 0.33 -4.40 0.21
CA ILE A 119 -0.32 -3.48 1.17
C ILE A 119 -1.00 -2.34 0.41
N ALA A 120 -0.32 -1.75 -0.58
CA ALA A 120 -0.89 -0.69 -1.40
C ALA A 120 -2.16 -1.17 -2.15
N LEU A 121 -2.11 -2.35 -2.77
CA LEU A 121 -3.24 -2.95 -3.47
C LEU A 121 -4.44 -3.17 -2.53
N VAL A 122 -4.21 -3.76 -1.36
CA VAL A 122 -5.27 -3.97 -0.36
C VAL A 122 -5.88 -2.65 0.09
N LEU A 123 -5.06 -1.62 0.31
CA LEU A 123 -5.54 -0.31 0.70
C LEU A 123 -6.37 0.34 -0.42
N THR A 124 -5.91 0.29 -1.66
CA THR A 124 -6.65 0.81 -2.83
C THR A 124 -7.98 0.08 -2.99
N ILE A 125 -7.99 -1.25 -2.93
CA ILE A 125 -9.22 -2.04 -3.03
C ILE A 125 -10.18 -1.69 -1.90
N THR A 126 -9.70 -1.61 -0.66
CA THR A 126 -10.53 -1.27 0.50
C THR A 126 -11.13 0.13 0.35
N ASN A 127 -10.35 1.11 -0.10
CA ASN A 127 -10.82 2.47 -0.34
C ASN A 127 -11.88 2.51 -1.46
N THR A 128 -11.64 1.82 -2.58
CA THR A 128 -12.60 1.76 -3.69
C THR A 128 -13.90 1.04 -3.30
N LEU A 129 -13.81 -0.06 -2.53
CA LEU A 129 -14.99 -0.79 -2.05
C LEU A 129 -15.79 0.02 -1.03
N ALA A 130 -15.11 0.72 -0.10
CA ALA A 130 -15.76 1.60 0.86
C ALA A 130 -16.53 2.73 0.15
N PHE A 131 -15.89 3.38 -0.83
CA PHE A 131 -16.54 4.40 -1.67
C PHE A 131 -17.76 3.82 -2.43
N SER A 132 -17.59 2.67 -3.07
CA SER A 132 -18.66 1.98 -3.80
C SER A 132 -19.86 1.58 -2.93
N ARG A 133 -19.62 1.30 -1.63
CA ARG A 133 -20.69 1.03 -0.66
C ARG A 133 -21.35 2.32 -0.21
N CYS A 134 -20.58 3.35 0.11
CA CYS A 134 -21.11 4.67 0.50
C CYS A 134 -21.98 5.29 -0.60
N ASP A 135 -21.63 5.14 -1.88
CA ASP A 135 -22.46 5.62 -2.99
C ASP A 135 -23.81 4.90 -3.07
N LYS A 136 -23.82 3.57 -2.91
CA LYS A 136 -25.07 2.78 -2.89
C LYS A 136 -25.95 3.16 -1.70
N PHE A 137 -25.35 3.36 -0.53
CA PHE A 137 -26.09 3.79 0.67
C PHE A 137 -26.55 5.24 0.57
N SER A 138 -25.81 6.13 -0.10
CA SER A 138 -26.19 7.52 -0.37
C SER A 138 -27.39 7.61 -1.33
N HIS A 139 -27.40 6.82 -2.42
CA HIS A 139 -28.57 6.74 -3.29
C HIS A 139 -29.78 6.14 -2.56
N ALA A 140 -29.58 5.10 -1.74
CA ALA A 140 -30.66 4.50 -0.96
C ALA A 140 -31.19 5.42 0.14
N SER A 141 -30.33 6.19 0.82
CA SER A 141 -30.76 7.14 1.86
C SER A 141 -31.45 8.37 1.28
N ASN A 142 -31.00 8.88 0.13
CA ASN A 142 -31.70 9.95 -0.60
C ASN A 142 -33.03 9.48 -1.19
N LEU A 143 -33.10 8.27 -1.74
CA LEU A 143 -34.35 7.66 -2.25
C LEU A 143 -35.32 7.31 -1.11
N ALA A 144 -34.83 6.76 0.00
CA ALA A 144 -35.65 6.49 1.18
C ALA A 144 -36.13 7.78 1.84
N GLY A 145 -35.26 8.81 1.89
CA GLY A 145 -35.62 10.14 2.34
C GLY A 145 -36.71 10.77 1.48
N SER A 146 -36.55 10.77 0.15
CA SER A 146 -37.57 11.29 -0.78
C SER A 146 -38.87 10.47 -0.77
N ALA A 147 -38.78 9.14 -0.60
CA ALA A 147 -39.94 8.28 -0.41
C ALA A 147 -40.67 8.56 0.92
N LEU A 148 -39.95 8.80 2.02
CA LEU A 148 -40.52 9.18 3.32
C LEU A 148 -41.19 10.55 3.29
N TYR A 149 -40.57 11.55 2.63
CA TYR A 149 -41.18 12.87 2.40
C TYR A 149 -42.41 12.76 1.47
N SER A 150 -42.34 11.94 0.41
CA SER A 150 -43.51 11.65 -0.44
C SER A 150 -44.61 10.87 0.29
N GLY A 151 -44.26 10.00 1.23
CA GLY A 151 -45.18 9.28 2.12
C GLY A 151 -45.85 10.17 3.17
N GLY A 152 -45.24 11.32 3.49
CA GLY A 152 -45.89 12.41 4.23
C GLY A 152 -46.92 13.15 3.36
N LEU A 153 -46.62 13.38 2.08
CA LEU A 153 -47.56 13.97 1.12
C LEU A 153 -48.76 13.04 0.87
N ALA A 154 -48.52 11.73 0.71
CA ALA A 154 -49.55 10.71 0.57
C ALA A 154 -50.43 10.59 1.82
N ARG A 155 -49.87 10.75 3.03
CA ARG A 155 -50.65 10.80 4.29
C ARG A 155 -51.55 12.04 4.39
N ASN A 156 -51.08 13.22 3.95
CA ASN A 156 -51.91 14.43 3.92
C ASN A 156 -52.98 14.38 2.82
N LEU A 157 -52.67 13.83 1.65
CA LEU A 157 -53.64 13.61 0.57
C LEU A 157 -54.69 12.56 0.94
N ALA A 158 -54.28 11.42 1.51
CA ALA A 158 -55.20 10.39 1.97
C ALA A 158 -56.07 10.87 3.14
N GLY A 159 -55.51 11.63 4.09
CA GLY A 159 -56.27 12.24 5.18
C GLY A 159 -57.29 13.27 4.69
N GLY A 160 -56.93 14.10 3.71
CA GLY A 160 -57.84 15.08 3.10
C GLY A 160 -58.96 14.43 2.27
N MET A 161 -58.66 13.35 1.55
CA MET A 161 -59.67 12.60 0.77
C MET A 161 -60.60 11.79 1.68
N MET A 162 -60.10 11.16 2.74
CA MET A 162 -60.93 10.45 3.72
C MET A 162 -61.84 11.40 4.50
N SER A 163 -61.34 12.58 4.87
CA SER A 163 -62.13 13.64 5.50
C SER A 163 -63.26 14.15 4.58
N ARG A 164 -63.00 14.33 3.28
CA ARG A 164 -64.03 14.72 2.30
C ARG A 164 -65.04 13.60 2.01
N PHE A 165 -64.64 12.34 2.12
CA PHE A 165 -65.55 11.20 1.93
C PHE A 165 -66.46 10.98 3.14
N LEU A 166 -65.99 11.27 4.35
CA LEU A 166 -66.78 11.15 5.59
C LEU A 166 -67.59 12.42 5.94
N GLY A 167 -67.17 13.60 5.49
CA GLY A 167 -67.82 14.88 5.78
C GLY A 167 -68.98 15.27 4.86
N GLY A 168 -69.37 14.42 3.91
CA GLY A 168 -70.44 14.68 2.93
C GLY A 168 -71.81 14.07 3.26
N ARG A 169 -72.02 13.54 4.47
CA ARG A 169 -73.30 12.97 4.92
C ARG A 169 -73.76 13.59 6.25
N SER A 170 -74.28 14.82 6.20
CA SER A 170 -75.26 15.34 7.16
C SER A 170 -75.86 16.63 6.62
#